data_AF-A0A7J3DN05-F1
#
_entry.id   AF-A0A7J3DN05-F1
#
_cell.length_a   1.000
_cell.length_b   1.000
_cell.length_c   1.000
_cell.angle_alpha   90.00
_cell.angle_beta   90.00
_cell.angle_gamma   90.00
#
_symmetry.space_group_name_H-M   'P 1'
#
loop_
_entity.id
_entity.type
_entity.pdbx_description
1 polymer ?
#
loop_
_entity_poly.entity_id
_entity_poly.type
_entity_poly.pdbx_seq_one_letter_code
_entity_poly.pdbx_strand_id
1 'polypeptide(L)'
;MLAKRFRGCKGQLTIDFLLAFLYINILIGILFIMHQNYAKNQNLILLRAQEKRIAYIVAEMITESAALNDGTAEIRFEVPSIRYMNKAVPMPCDIIIGQISGQDYVKVSVNVDGMQIDENVAIKRPTGISINNGTNRGKCGQMFVISYA
;
A
#
# COMPACT_ATOMS: atom_id res chain seq x y z
N MET A 1 4.50 -76.11 7.54
CA MET A 1 3.81 -75.26 8.55
C MET A 1 4.82 -74.28 9.13
N LEU A 2 4.62 -72.97 8.96
CA LEU A 2 5.04 -71.92 9.92
C LEU A 2 4.57 -70.57 9.38
N ALA A 3 3.28 -70.30 9.60
CA ALA A 3 2.74 -68.95 9.47
C ALA A 3 3.43 -68.06 10.51
N LYS A 4 4.40 -67.26 10.08
CA LYS A 4 5.00 -66.20 10.90
C LYS A 4 3.91 -65.16 11.14
N ARG A 5 3.22 -65.30 12.27
CA ARG A 5 2.26 -64.31 12.77
C ARG A 5 3.01 -62.99 12.97
N PHE A 6 2.85 -62.06 12.04
CA PHE A 6 3.08 -60.63 12.32
C PHE A 6 2.07 -60.21 13.39
N ARG A 7 2.48 -60.28 14.66
CA ARG A 7 1.80 -59.54 15.74
C ARG A 7 2.21 -58.07 15.60
N GLY A 8 1.60 -57.38 14.64
CA GLY A 8 1.55 -55.93 14.68
C GLY A 8 0.73 -55.52 15.90
N CYS A 9 1.36 -54.84 16.85
CA CYS A 9 0.69 -54.22 17.98
C CYS A 9 -0.40 -53.29 17.44
N LYS A 10 -1.68 -53.65 17.63
CA LYS A 10 -2.84 -52.84 17.19
C LYS A 10 -2.80 -51.39 17.68
N GLY A 11 -2.14 -51.13 18.81
CA GLY A 11 -1.94 -49.78 19.37
C GLY A 11 -0.91 -48.92 18.62
N GLN A 12 0.05 -49.52 17.92
CA GLN A 12 1.10 -48.77 17.21
C GLN A 12 0.57 -48.15 15.91
N LEU A 13 -0.23 -48.91 15.16
CA LEU A 13 -0.90 -48.43 13.94
C LEU A 13 -1.85 -47.26 14.22
N THR A 14 -2.53 -47.27 15.37
CA THR A 14 -3.43 -46.18 15.79
C THR A 14 -2.67 -44.92 16.23
N ILE A 15 -1.49 -45.08 16.85
CA ILE A 15 -0.64 -43.95 17.23
C ILE A 15 -0.02 -43.31 15.98
N ASP A 16 0.49 -44.11 15.06
CA ASP A 16 1.06 -43.62 13.79
C ASP A 16 0.00 -42.86 12.96
N PHE A 17 -1.25 -43.33 12.96
CA PHE A 17 -2.36 -42.64 12.32
C PHE A 17 -2.70 -41.30 12.99
N LEU A 18 -2.73 -41.26 14.33
CA LEU A 18 -2.97 -40.01 15.08
C LEU A 18 -1.85 -38.99 14.86
N LEU A 19 -0.60 -39.44 14.84
CA LEU A 19 0.57 -38.59 14.55
C LEU A 19 0.53 -38.05 13.11
N ALA A 20 0.21 -38.89 12.13
CA ALA A 20 0.05 -38.46 10.74
C ALA A 20 -1.09 -37.44 10.58
N PHE A 21 -2.23 -37.67 11.25
CA PHE A 21 -3.36 -36.74 11.23
C PHE A 21 -3.00 -35.40 11.87
N LEU A 22 -2.33 -35.42 13.04
CA LEU A 22 -1.85 -34.20 13.70
C LEU A 22 -0.86 -33.45 12.81
N TYR A 23 0.09 -34.16 12.19
CA TYR A 23 1.08 -33.60 11.29
C TYR A 23 0.44 -32.89 10.08
N ILE A 24 -0.55 -33.51 9.46
CA ILE A 24 -1.29 -32.90 8.33
C ILE A 24 -2.01 -31.62 8.77
N ASN A 25 -2.68 -31.64 9.93
CA ASN A 25 -3.36 -30.44 10.44
C ASN A 25 -2.38 -29.29 10.73
N ILE A 26 -1.20 -29.59 11.27
CA ILE A 26 -0.14 -28.60 11.49
C ILE A 26 0.32 -28.02 10.14
N LEU A 27 0.57 -28.87 9.13
CA LEU A 27 0.95 -28.40 7.79
C LEU A 27 -0.10 -27.50 7.14
N ILE A 28 -1.37 -27.87 7.23
CA ILE A 28 -2.49 -27.04 6.72
C ILE A 28 -2.51 -25.69 7.45
N GLY A 29 -2.34 -25.69 8.77
CA GLY A 29 -2.26 -24.46 9.57
C GLY A 29 -1.11 -23.55 9.12
N ILE A 30 0.08 -24.10 8.93
CA ILE A 30 1.25 -23.36 8.44
C ILE A 30 1.00 -22.78 7.04
N LEU A 31 0.44 -23.57 6.12
CA LEU A 31 0.09 -23.13 4.78
C LEU A 31 -0.91 -21.97 4.80
N PHE A 32 -1.92 -22.03 5.66
CA PHE A 32 -2.91 -20.96 5.81
C PHE A 32 -2.25 -19.66 6.32
N ILE A 33 -1.38 -19.75 7.32
CA ILE A 33 -0.65 -18.59 7.85
C ILE A 33 0.28 -18.00 6.77
N MET A 34 1.00 -18.84 6.03
CA MET A 34 1.86 -18.39 4.93
C MET A 34 1.06 -17.68 3.84
N HIS A 35 -0.11 -18.21 3.47
CA HIS A 35 -0.97 -17.60 2.47
C HIS A 35 -1.47 -16.21 2.90
N GLN A 36 -1.92 -16.07 4.16
CA GLN A 36 -2.35 -14.78 4.70
C GLN A 36 -1.21 -13.74 4.70
N ASN A 37 0.00 -14.15 5.10
CA ASN A 37 1.17 -13.28 5.10
C ASN A 37 1.58 -12.87 3.68
N TYR A 38 1.52 -13.78 2.72
CA TYR A 38 1.82 -13.48 1.31
C TYR A 38 0.83 -12.46 0.74
N ALA A 39 -0.48 -12.66 0.95
CA ALA A 39 -1.51 -11.73 0.50
C ALA A 39 -1.35 -10.33 1.14
N LYS A 40 -1.01 -10.27 2.43
CA LYS A 40 -0.71 -9.01 3.11
C LYS A 40 0.48 -8.28 2.49
N ASN A 41 1.57 -9.00 2.21
CA ASN A 41 2.78 -8.42 1.62
C ASN A 41 2.56 -7.92 0.18
N GLN A 42 1.86 -8.69 -0.66
CA GLN A 42 1.53 -8.24 -2.02
C GLN A 42 0.69 -6.97 -2.01
N ASN A 43 -0.29 -6.89 -1.12
CA ASN A 43 -1.09 -5.69 -0.98
C ASN A 43 -0.25 -4.48 -0.56
N LEU A 44 0.67 -4.63 0.41
CA LEU A 44 1.55 -3.53 0.81
C LEU A 44 2.41 -3.01 -0.36
N ILE A 45 2.95 -3.90 -1.19
CA ILE A 45 3.74 -3.53 -2.38
C ILE A 45 2.88 -2.74 -3.37
N LEU A 46 1.65 -3.20 -3.64
CA LEU A 46 0.73 -2.51 -4.53
C LEU A 46 0.41 -1.09 -4.04
N LEU A 47 0.15 -0.94 -2.73
CA LEU A 47 -0.14 0.36 -2.14
C LEU A 47 1.03 1.33 -2.32
N ARG A 48 2.24 0.88 -2.03
CA ARG A 48 3.45 1.69 -2.23
C ARG A 48 3.64 2.11 -3.69
N ALA A 49 3.34 1.22 -4.63
CA ALA A 49 3.41 1.54 -6.05
C ALA A 49 2.36 2.59 -6.45
N GLN A 50 1.15 2.50 -5.89
CA GLN A 50 0.08 3.48 -6.12
C GLN A 50 0.39 4.84 -5.49
N GLU A 51 0.94 4.89 -4.27
CA GLU A 51 1.40 6.13 -3.62
C GLU A 51 2.44 6.85 -4.49
N LYS A 52 3.46 6.12 -4.95
CA LYS A 52 4.48 6.66 -5.86
C LYS A 52 3.86 7.21 -7.14
N ARG A 53 2.97 6.44 -7.77
CA ARG A 53 2.31 6.86 -9.01
C ARG A 53 1.50 8.15 -8.83
N ILE A 54 0.74 8.27 -7.75
CA ILE A 54 -0.05 9.47 -7.48
C ILE A 54 0.86 10.66 -7.18
N ALA A 55 1.92 10.47 -6.41
CA ALA A 55 2.90 11.53 -6.16
C ALA A 55 3.53 12.04 -7.46
N TYR A 56 3.85 11.14 -8.41
CA TYR A 56 4.34 11.52 -9.74
C TYR A 56 3.31 12.32 -10.54
N ILE A 57 2.06 11.84 -10.60
CA ILE A 57 0.97 12.54 -11.30
C ILE A 57 0.78 13.95 -10.73
N VAL A 58 0.73 14.08 -9.40
CA VAL A 58 0.58 15.39 -8.74
C VAL A 58 1.77 16.29 -9.06
N ALA A 59 3.00 15.78 -9.03
CA ALA A 59 4.19 16.56 -9.37
C ALA A 59 4.22 16.99 -10.84
N GLU A 60 3.84 16.11 -11.76
CA GLU A 60 3.73 16.40 -13.19
C GLU A 60 2.67 17.47 -13.46
N MET A 61 1.47 17.30 -12.89
CA MET A 61 0.39 18.30 -12.98
C MET A 61 0.85 19.66 -12.45
N ILE A 62 1.57 19.72 -11.34
CA ILE A 62 2.16 20.99 -10.84
C ILE A 62 3.15 21.57 -11.85
N THR A 63 3.99 20.73 -12.46
CA THR A 63 5.03 21.16 -13.40
C THR A 63 4.44 21.75 -14.68
N GLU A 64 3.54 21.00 -15.33
CA GLU A 64 2.89 21.43 -16.57
C GLU A 64 2.09 22.71 -16.35
N SER A 65 1.47 22.81 -15.19
CA SER A 65 0.54 23.88 -14.90
C SER A 65 1.23 25.14 -14.40
N ALA A 66 2.42 25.02 -13.81
CA ALA A 66 3.34 26.13 -13.59
C ALA A 66 3.95 26.69 -14.88
N ALA A 67 4.15 25.86 -15.92
CA ALA A 67 4.63 26.34 -17.22
C ALA A 67 3.62 27.27 -17.93
N LEU A 68 2.35 27.22 -17.53
CA LEU A 68 1.26 28.04 -18.04
C LEU A 68 0.99 29.28 -17.18
N ASN A 69 1.77 29.50 -16.12
CA ASN A 69 1.43 30.44 -15.06
C ASN A 69 1.73 31.90 -15.41
N ASP A 70 0.67 32.71 -15.47
CA ASP A 70 0.65 34.17 -15.52
C ASP A 70 0.45 34.82 -14.13
N GLY A 71 0.48 34.02 -13.06
CA GLY A 71 0.44 34.46 -11.66
C GLY A 71 -0.95 34.50 -11.02
N THR A 72 -1.99 34.05 -11.73
CA THR A 72 -3.39 34.12 -11.22
C THR A 72 -4.19 32.83 -11.37
N ALA A 73 -3.58 31.77 -11.92
CA ALA A 73 -4.29 30.55 -12.23
C ALA A 73 -4.62 29.73 -10.97
N GLU A 74 -5.84 29.20 -10.90
CA GLU A 74 -6.20 28.09 -10.03
C GLU A 74 -6.33 26.82 -10.86
N ILE A 75 -5.68 25.75 -10.40
CA ILE A 75 -5.60 24.51 -11.15
C ILE A 75 -6.24 23.42 -10.33
N ARG A 76 -7.25 22.80 -10.94
CA ARG A 76 -8.14 21.84 -10.29
C ARG A 76 -8.04 20.54 -11.04
N PHE A 77 -7.66 19.48 -10.34
CA PHE A 77 -7.60 18.15 -10.93
C PHE A 77 -8.06 17.10 -9.92
N GLU A 78 -8.64 16.01 -10.44
CA GLU A 78 -9.06 14.90 -9.63
C GLU A 78 -7.87 13.99 -9.34
N VAL A 79 -7.63 13.70 -8.06
CA VAL A 79 -6.54 12.80 -7.68
C VAL A 79 -7.05 11.35 -7.71
N PRO A 80 -6.35 10.42 -8.37
CA PRO A 80 -6.74 9.01 -8.39
C PRO A 80 -6.87 8.45 -6.97
N SER A 81 -7.87 7.61 -6.75
CA SER A 81 -7.99 6.88 -5.49
C SER A 81 -7.07 5.66 -5.43
N ILE A 82 -6.64 5.30 -4.22
CA ILE A 82 -5.85 4.10 -3.95
C ILE A 82 -6.80 2.93 -3.63
N ARG A 83 -6.49 1.73 -4.12
CA ARG A 83 -7.32 0.52 -3.91
C ARG A 83 -6.46 -0.68 -3.52
N TYR A 84 -6.91 -1.42 -2.50
CA TYR A 84 -6.43 -2.78 -2.23
C TYR A 84 -6.86 -3.74 -3.34
N MET A 85 -6.11 -4.82 -3.59
CA MET A 85 -6.55 -5.85 -4.55
C MET A 85 -7.87 -6.50 -4.15
N ASN A 86 -8.16 -6.56 -2.85
CA ASN A 86 -9.29 -7.31 -2.28
C ASN A 86 -10.37 -6.41 -1.63
N LYS A 87 -10.34 -5.08 -1.85
CA LYS A 87 -11.41 -4.19 -1.37
C LYS A 87 -12.04 -3.42 -2.52
N ALA A 88 -13.37 -3.43 -2.57
CA ALA A 88 -14.15 -2.66 -3.55
C ALA A 88 -14.15 -1.14 -3.26
N VAL A 89 -13.98 -0.77 -1.99
CA VAL A 89 -14.00 0.62 -1.53
C VAL A 89 -12.60 1.23 -1.64
N PRO A 90 -12.45 2.40 -2.31
CA PRO A 90 -11.18 3.12 -2.35
C PRO A 90 -10.75 3.57 -0.96
N MET A 91 -9.44 3.59 -0.73
CA MET A 91 -8.88 4.02 0.54
C MET A 91 -8.67 5.53 0.58
N PRO A 92 -8.89 6.15 1.75
CA PRO A 92 -8.47 7.51 1.96
C PRO A 92 -6.93 7.57 1.91
N CYS A 93 -6.41 8.52 1.17
CA CYS A 93 -5.01 8.91 1.21
C CYS A 93 -4.94 10.41 1.47
N ASP A 94 -3.88 10.83 2.16
CA ASP A 94 -3.54 12.23 2.34
C ASP A 94 -2.39 12.60 1.40
N ILE A 95 -2.51 13.76 0.78
CA ILE A 95 -1.50 14.35 -0.10
C ILE A 95 -0.97 15.57 0.62
N ILE A 96 0.34 15.66 0.73
CA ILE A 96 1.03 16.75 1.39
C ILE A 96 2.02 17.33 0.39
N ILE A 97 1.88 18.62 0.11
CA ILE A 97 2.87 19.38 -0.66
C ILE A 97 3.58 20.29 0.32
N GLY A 98 4.90 20.19 0.39
CA GLY A 98 5.67 20.96 1.37
C GLY A 98 7.08 21.24 0.90
N GLN A 99 7.86 21.84 1.79
CA GLN A 99 9.27 22.11 1.58
C GLN A 99 10.05 21.60 2.79
N ILE A 100 11.06 20.75 2.58
CA ILE A 100 11.99 20.28 3.62
C ILE A 100 13.38 20.72 3.19
N SER A 101 14.09 21.45 4.06
CA SER A 101 15.48 21.88 3.85
C SER A 101 15.70 22.62 2.52
N GLY A 102 14.75 23.46 2.12
CA GLY A 102 14.80 24.23 0.88
C GLY A 102 14.43 23.45 -0.40
N GLN A 103 14.14 22.14 -0.31
CA GLN A 103 13.63 21.35 -1.43
C GLN A 103 12.13 21.13 -1.30
N ASP A 104 11.41 21.51 -2.35
CA ASP A 104 9.99 21.27 -2.45
C ASP A 104 9.72 19.78 -2.70
N TYR A 105 8.69 19.23 -2.06
CA TYR A 105 8.31 17.83 -2.23
C TYR A 105 6.80 17.63 -2.31
N VAL A 106 6.42 16.54 -2.98
CA VAL A 106 5.09 15.97 -2.93
C VAL A 106 5.18 14.63 -2.21
N LYS A 107 4.36 14.45 -1.17
CA LYS A 107 4.19 13.20 -0.42
C LYS A 107 2.74 12.75 -0.50
N VAL A 108 2.54 11.47 -0.76
CA VAL A 108 1.24 10.81 -0.65
C VAL A 108 1.38 9.74 0.42
N SER A 109 0.46 9.74 1.39
CA SER A 109 0.48 8.78 2.49
C SER A 109 -0.89 8.15 2.67
N VAL A 110 -0.92 6.82 2.73
CA VAL A 110 -2.09 6.04 3.11
C VAL A 110 -1.94 5.60 4.55
N ASN A 111 -2.98 5.85 5.34
CA ASN A 111 -3.08 5.33 6.69
C ASN A 111 -3.97 4.09 6.68
N VAL A 112 -3.41 2.93 7.01
CA VAL A 112 -4.13 1.66 7.07
C VAL A 112 -4.11 1.18 8.51
N ASP A 113 -5.29 1.03 9.11
CA ASP A 113 -5.47 0.49 10.47
C ASP A 113 -4.62 1.22 11.53
N GLY A 114 -4.46 2.54 11.39
CA GLY A 114 -3.69 3.40 12.30
C GLY A 114 -2.17 3.32 12.09
N MET A 115 -1.69 2.54 11.13
CA MET A 115 -0.29 2.49 10.72
C MET A 115 -0.11 3.18 9.37
N GLN A 116 0.75 4.19 9.36
CA GLN A 116 1.20 4.81 8.13
C GLN A 116 2.11 3.83 7.39
N ILE A 117 1.77 3.53 6.14
CA ILE A 117 2.63 2.73 5.25
C ILE A 117 3.72 3.68 4.72
N ASP A 118 4.61 4.15 5.60
CA ASP A 118 5.55 5.22 5.25
C ASP A 118 6.78 4.62 4.54
N GLU A 119 6.80 4.68 3.21
CA GLU A 119 8.05 5.06 2.55
C GLU A 119 7.96 6.57 2.35
N ASN A 120 8.85 7.34 2.98
CA ASN A 120 9.02 8.76 2.73
C ASN A 120 9.51 8.99 1.30
N VAL A 121 8.64 8.81 0.31
CA VAL A 121 8.94 9.06 -1.10
C VAL A 121 8.47 10.46 -1.42
N ALA A 122 9.14 11.41 -0.78
CA ALA A 122 9.08 12.80 -1.17
C ALA A 122 9.66 12.90 -2.60
N ILE A 123 8.79 13.10 -3.59
CA ILE A 123 9.25 13.39 -4.95
C ILE A 123 9.57 14.88 -5.00
N LYS A 124 10.77 15.23 -5.48
CA LYS A 124 11.21 16.62 -5.64
C LYS A 124 10.24 17.35 -6.57
N ARG A 125 9.59 18.40 -6.07
CA ARG A 125 8.75 19.30 -6.86
C ARG A 125 9.67 20.27 -7.64
N PRO A 126 9.24 20.75 -8.83
CA PRO A 126 9.94 21.83 -9.53
C PRO A 126 10.13 23.05 -8.63
N THR A 127 11.33 23.63 -8.69
CA THR A 127 11.72 24.81 -7.91
C THR A 127 11.10 26.08 -8.49
N GLY A 128 10.67 27.01 -7.63
CA GLY A 128 10.22 28.36 -8.03
C GLY A 128 8.72 28.58 -8.07
N ILE A 129 7.91 27.63 -7.58
CA ILE A 129 6.45 27.72 -7.58
C ILE A 129 5.95 28.03 -6.16
N SER A 130 5.50 29.23 -5.83
CA SER A 130 4.84 29.44 -4.53
C SER A 130 3.41 28.84 -4.59
N ILE A 131 3.14 27.79 -3.82
CA ILE A 131 1.76 27.30 -3.63
C ILE A 131 1.23 27.99 -2.38
N ASN A 132 0.15 28.75 -2.54
CA ASN A 132 -0.42 29.53 -1.46
C ASN A 132 -0.81 28.58 -0.29
N ASN A 133 -0.49 28.98 0.95
CA ASN A 133 -0.51 28.15 2.17
C ASN A 133 -1.89 27.56 2.59
N GLY A 134 -2.93 27.69 1.75
CA GLY A 134 -4.29 27.22 2.01
C GLY A 134 -4.61 25.78 1.57
N THR A 135 -3.94 25.24 0.54
CA THR A 135 -4.26 23.93 -0.06
C THR A 135 -3.05 22.99 -0.21
N ASN A 136 -2.04 23.15 0.64
CA ASN A 136 -0.88 22.23 0.72
C ASN A 136 -1.24 20.83 1.24
N ARG A 137 -2.52 20.55 1.46
CA ARG A 137 -3.08 19.27 1.86
C ARG A 137 -4.31 18.95 1.03
N GLY A 138 -4.44 17.70 0.62
CA GLY A 138 -5.63 17.21 -0.06
C GLY A 138 -5.78 15.71 0.09
N LYS A 139 -6.82 15.16 -0.52
CA LYS A 139 -7.20 13.76 -0.35
C LYS A 139 -7.33 13.05 -1.69
N CYS A 140 -6.96 11.77 -1.72
CA CYS A 140 -7.26 10.90 -2.85
C CYS A 140 -8.77 10.83 -3.13
N GLY A 141 -9.15 10.73 -4.41
CA GLY A 141 -10.54 10.65 -4.82
C GLY A 141 -11.34 11.94 -4.63
N GLN A 142 -10.65 13.06 -4.43
CA GLN A 142 -11.25 14.38 -4.33
C GLN A 142 -10.55 15.33 -5.30
N MET A 143 -11.24 16.45 -5.60
CA MET A 143 -10.64 17.54 -6.34
C MET A 143 -9.53 18.18 -5.51
N PHE A 144 -8.34 18.21 -6.09
CA PHE A 144 -7.18 18.90 -5.55
C PHE A 144 -7.06 20.26 -6.24
N VAL A 145 -6.85 21.31 -5.46
CA VAL A 145 -6.83 22.70 -5.95
C VAL A 145 -5.49 23.33 -5.60
N ILE A 146 -4.79 23.81 -6.62
CA ILE A 146 -3.51 24.50 -6.49
C ILE A 146 -3.71 25.93 -6.96
N SER A 147 -3.43 26.87 -6.07
CA SER A 147 -3.45 28.30 -6.40
C SER A 147 -2.01 28.81 -6.43
N TYR A 148 -1.64 29.40 -7.57
CA TYR A 148 -0.36 30.06 -7.77
C TYR A 148 -0.42 31.49 -7.22
N ALA A 149 0.66 31.96 -6.62
CA ALA A 149 0.81 33.32 -6.09
C ALA A 149 2.07 33.99 -6.64
#